data_AF-A0A4S3M0J4-F1
#
_entry.id   AF-A0A4S3M0J4-F1
#
_cell.length_a   1.000
_cell.length_b   1.000
_cell.length_c   1.000
_cell.angle_alpha   90.00
_cell.angle_beta   90.00
_cell.angle_gamma   90.00
#
_symmetry.space_group_name_H-M   'P 1'
#
loop_
_entity.id
_entity.type
_entity.pdbx_description
1 polymer ?
#
loop_
_entity_poly.entity_id
_entity_poly.type
_entity_poly.pdbx_seq_one_letter_code
_entity_poly.pdbx_strand_id
1 'polypeptide(L)'
;MTGLLYKTLKNLVIVKRFRLFIALILFVTGISCKDSDDSEVSCDNVVCTEDFRTMTITITYDNGDPVALDDFSVIISESGQDITGSYSDGELEWYRNNGIYPVIDDSYSDEFRNTTVFLKFSGSVNGEIVVQRSIVAGADCCHVYLKDDNLTINIPRG
;
A
#
# COMPACT_ATOMS: atom_id res chain seq x y z
N MET A 1 26.96 24.16 70.37
CA MET A 1 25.83 24.63 69.54
C MET A 1 26.19 24.77 68.06
N THR A 2 27.09 23.92 67.53
CA THR A 2 27.72 24.12 66.19
C THR A 2 27.43 22.98 65.19
N GLY A 3 27.01 21.80 65.65
CA GLY A 3 26.76 20.64 64.77
C GLY A 3 25.40 20.63 64.06
N LEU A 4 24.36 21.23 64.67
CA LEU A 4 23.01 21.18 64.12
C LEU A 4 22.84 22.13 62.92
N LEU A 5 23.37 23.35 63.03
CA LEU A 5 23.38 24.38 61.97
C LEU A 5 24.15 23.93 60.71
N TYR A 6 25.25 23.21 60.88
CA TYR A 6 26.08 22.72 59.77
C TYR A 6 25.36 21.65 58.93
N LYS A 7 24.55 20.80 59.57
CA LYS A 7 23.79 19.73 58.90
C LYS A 7 22.60 20.29 58.12
N THR A 8 21.89 21.28 58.67
CA THR A 8 20.79 21.96 57.97
C THR A 8 21.28 22.80 56.79
N LEU A 9 22.40 23.52 56.93
CA LEU A 9 22.98 24.30 55.83
C LEU A 9 23.47 23.40 54.68
N LYS A 10 24.12 22.26 54.98
CA LYS A 10 24.52 21.28 53.96
C LYS A 10 23.33 20.69 53.22
N ASN A 11 22.28 20.29 53.93
CA ASN A 11 21.06 19.76 53.31
C ASN A 11 20.34 20.81 52.44
N LEU A 12 20.31 22.07 52.87
CA LEU A 12 19.72 23.16 52.10
C LEU A 12 20.49 23.41 50.78
N VAL A 13 21.83 23.35 50.81
CA VAL A 13 22.69 23.51 49.62
C VAL A 13 22.57 22.32 48.67
N ILE A 14 22.50 21.09 49.20
CA ILE A 14 22.33 19.86 48.40
C ILE A 14 20.96 19.86 47.71
N VAL A 15 19.88 20.21 48.40
CA VAL A 15 18.53 20.27 47.81
C VAL A 15 18.41 21.39 46.76
N LYS A 16 19.09 22.53 46.96
CA LYS A 16 19.10 23.64 45.98
C LYS A 16 19.89 23.30 44.72
N ARG A 17 21.01 22.55 44.86
CA ARG A 17 21.78 22.02 43.72
C ARG A 17 21.02 20.90 43.00
N PHE A 18 20.34 20.02 43.72
CA PHE A 18 19.54 18.94 43.14
C PHE A 18 18.32 19.47 42.36
N ARG A 19 17.65 20.52 42.86
CA ARG A 19 16.56 21.22 42.13
C ARG A 19 17.05 21.90 40.86
N LEU A 20 18.26 22.46 40.87
CA LEU A 20 18.86 23.09 39.68
C LEU A 20 19.21 22.03 38.61
N PHE A 21 19.67 20.85 39.03
CA PHE A 21 19.94 19.72 38.13
C PHE A 21 18.66 19.12 37.52
N ILE A 22 17.57 19.00 38.29
CA ILE A 22 16.28 18.51 37.77
C ILE A 22 15.67 19.50 36.78
N ALA A 23 15.77 20.80 37.04
CA ALA A 23 15.31 21.83 36.11
C ALA A 23 16.11 21.85 34.80
N LEU A 24 17.41 21.52 34.85
CA LEU A 24 18.26 21.40 33.67
C LEU A 24 17.87 20.18 32.82
N ILE A 25 17.61 19.01 33.44
CA ILE A 25 17.24 17.76 32.73
C ILE A 25 15.89 17.89 32.02
N LEU A 26 14.90 18.56 32.62
CA LEU A 26 13.59 18.80 32.02
C LEU A 26 13.62 19.76 30.81
N PHE A 27 14.67 20.58 30.67
CA PHE A 27 14.83 21.49 29.54
C PHE A 27 15.44 20.79 28.30
N VAL A 28 16.20 19.69 28.49
CA VAL A 28 16.86 18.97 27.37
C VAL A 28 15.92 17.98 26.67
N THR A 29 14.80 17.60 27.28
CA THR A 29 13.86 16.62 26.69
C THR A 29 12.74 17.25 25.86
N GLY A 30 12.81 18.55 25.56
CA GLY A 30 11.71 19.31 24.97
C GLY A 30 11.81 19.62 23.47
N ILE A 31 12.84 19.17 22.74
CA ILE A 31 13.01 19.50 21.32
C ILE A 31 13.23 18.23 20.51
N SER A 32 12.15 17.75 19.90
CA SER A 32 12.08 17.42 18.46
C SER A 32 10.91 16.46 18.17
N CYS A 33 9.67 16.95 18.28
CA CYS A 33 8.61 16.47 17.38
C CYS A 33 8.65 17.40 16.18
N LYS A 34 9.48 17.05 15.20
CA LYS A 34 9.32 17.59 13.85
C LYS A 34 8.30 16.67 13.21
N ASP A 35 7.06 17.14 13.09
CA ASP A 35 6.14 16.53 12.14
C ASP A 35 6.83 16.66 10.78
N SER A 36 7.42 15.56 10.32
CA SER A 36 7.92 15.46 8.96
C SER A 36 6.70 15.16 8.10
N ASP A 37 6.22 16.22 7.46
CA ASP A 37 5.49 16.14 6.19
C ASP A 37 6.12 15.05 5.30
N ASP A 38 5.27 14.16 4.76
CA ASP A 38 5.51 13.22 3.68
C ASP A 38 6.97 12.77 3.51
N SER A 39 7.46 11.92 4.42
CA SER A 39 8.69 11.19 4.18
C SER A 39 8.47 10.21 3.02
N GLU A 40 8.92 10.60 1.83
CA GLU A 40 9.08 9.72 0.68
C GLU A 40 9.75 8.42 1.16
N VAL A 41 9.06 7.28 1.02
CA VAL A 41 9.56 5.99 1.53
C VAL A 41 10.76 5.58 0.66
N SER A 42 11.98 5.81 1.14
CA SER A 42 13.20 5.36 0.44
C SER A 42 13.26 3.83 0.43
N CYS A 43 13.47 3.27 -0.76
CA CYS A 43 13.62 1.82 -0.97
C CYS A 43 15.09 1.37 -1.03
N ASP A 44 16.05 2.26 -0.75
CA ASP A 44 17.49 2.02 -0.97
C ASP A 44 18.08 0.86 -0.15
N ASN A 45 17.43 0.49 0.96
CA ASN A 45 17.87 -0.57 1.86
C ASN A 45 16.81 -1.66 2.07
N VAL A 46 15.79 -1.70 1.21
CA VAL A 46 14.75 -2.73 1.29
C VAL A 46 15.23 -3.96 0.52
N VAL A 47 15.28 -5.10 1.22
CA VAL A 47 15.55 -6.39 0.60
C VAL A 47 14.22 -7.05 0.28
N CYS A 48 13.91 -7.17 -1.01
CA CYS A 48 12.72 -7.84 -1.49
C CYS A 48 12.95 -9.34 -1.65
N THR A 49 11.89 -10.12 -1.52
CA THR A 49 11.90 -11.54 -1.89
C THR A 49 11.82 -11.68 -3.42
N GLU A 50 12.31 -12.79 -3.98
CA GLU A 50 12.18 -13.11 -5.42
C GLU A 50 10.74 -13.60 -5.78
N ASP A 51 9.73 -13.09 -5.08
CA ASP A 51 8.32 -13.38 -5.31
C ASP A 51 7.81 -12.42 -6.39
N PHE A 52 7.27 -12.93 -7.50
CA PHE A 52 6.70 -12.08 -8.53
C PHE A 52 5.18 -12.14 -8.43
N ARG A 53 4.55 -11.00 -8.15
CA ARG A 53 3.12 -10.89 -7.90
C ARG A 53 2.37 -10.31 -9.08
N THR A 54 1.18 -10.85 -9.29
CA THR A 54 0.18 -10.34 -10.21
C THR A 54 -1.12 -10.15 -9.44
N MET A 55 -1.63 -8.93 -9.42
CA MET A 55 -2.93 -8.61 -8.87
C MET A 55 -4.01 -8.99 -9.87
N THR A 56 -5.07 -9.61 -9.40
CA THR A 56 -6.16 -10.13 -10.23
C THR A 56 -7.51 -9.66 -9.75
N ILE A 57 -8.50 -9.64 -10.65
CA ILE A 57 -9.92 -9.60 -10.28
C ILE A 57 -10.59 -10.94 -10.54
N THR A 58 -11.60 -11.25 -9.74
CA THR A 58 -12.48 -12.41 -9.96
C THR A 58 -13.83 -11.91 -10.48
N ILE A 59 -14.35 -12.53 -11.54
CA ILE A 59 -15.63 -12.20 -12.14
C ILE A 59 -16.47 -13.46 -12.23
N THR A 60 -17.63 -13.43 -11.57
CA THR A 60 -18.58 -14.53 -11.51
C THR A 60 -19.97 -14.05 -11.92
N TYR A 61 -20.78 -14.97 -12.44
CA TYR A 61 -22.21 -14.76 -12.55
C TYR A 61 -22.86 -14.84 -11.16
N ASP A 62 -24.08 -14.31 -11.01
CA ASP A 62 -24.83 -14.36 -9.74
C ASP A 62 -25.05 -15.78 -9.17
N ASN A 63 -24.93 -16.83 -10.00
CA ASN A 63 -25.00 -18.22 -9.57
C ASN A 63 -23.65 -18.81 -9.10
N GLY A 64 -22.58 -18.00 -9.12
CA GLY A 64 -21.23 -18.37 -8.72
C GLY A 64 -20.38 -18.98 -9.84
N ASP A 65 -20.91 -19.17 -11.04
CA ASP A 65 -20.11 -19.68 -12.17
C ASP A 65 -19.10 -18.60 -12.62
N PRO A 66 -17.89 -19.00 -13.04
CA PRO A 66 -16.92 -18.07 -13.60
C PRO A 66 -17.43 -17.45 -14.91
N VAL A 67 -17.14 -16.17 -15.11
CA VAL A 67 -17.42 -15.49 -16.38
C VAL A 67 -16.23 -15.66 -17.29
N ALA A 68 -16.42 -16.36 -18.41
CA ALA A 68 -15.42 -16.47 -19.47
C ALA A 68 -15.53 -15.25 -20.41
N LEU A 69 -14.77 -14.20 -20.13
CA LEU A 69 -14.56 -13.06 -21.03
C LEU A 69 -13.85 -13.51 -22.32
N ASP A 70 -14.31 -13.01 -23.46
CA ASP A 70 -13.65 -13.20 -24.75
C ASP A 70 -12.39 -12.32 -24.85
N ASP A 71 -12.50 -11.09 -24.34
CA ASP A 71 -11.43 -10.10 -24.32
C ASP A 71 -11.56 -9.20 -23.08
N PHE A 72 -10.43 -8.67 -22.62
CA PHE A 72 -10.37 -7.70 -21.53
C PHE A 72 -9.24 -6.71 -21.74
N SER A 73 -9.37 -5.54 -21.12
CA SER A 73 -8.33 -4.52 -21.12
C SER A 73 -8.17 -3.82 -19.78
N VAL A 74 -6.96 -3.36 -19.51
CA VAL A 74 -6.59 -2.59 -18.33
C VAL A 74 -5.89 -1.31 -18.77
N ILE A 75 -6.54 -0.18 -18.53
CA ILE A 75 -6.08 1.13 -18.98
C ILE A 75 -5.75 2.00 -17.78
N ILE A 76 -4.61 2.69 -17.79
CA ILE A 76 -4.31 3.75 -16.83
C ILE A 76 -5.24 4.94 -17.11
N SER A 77 -6.10 5.27 -16.16
CA SER A 77 -7.18 6.24 -16.35
C SER A 77 -6.68 7.65 -16.67
N GLU A 78 -5.52 8.03 -16.13
CA GLU A 78 -4.97 9.38 -16.29
C GLU A 78 -4.31 9.58 -17.66
N SER A 79 -3.54 8.60 -18.14
CA SER A 79 -2.78 8.70 -19.39
C SER A 79 -3.50 8.08 -20.59
N GLY A 80 -4.47 7.19 -20.36
CA GLY A 80 -5.09 6.36 -21.38
C GLY A 80 -4.19 5.24 -21.90
N GLN A 81 -3.04 5.00 -21.26
CA GLN A 81 -2.11 3.94 -21.64
C GLN A 81 -2.72 2.56 -21.36
N ASP A 82 -2.64 1.69 -22.36
CA ASP A 82 -2.99 0.28 -22.23
C ASP A 82 -1.83 -0.49 -21.60
N ILE A 83 -2.11 -1.16 -20.47
CA ILE A 83 -1.16 -2.00 -19.74
C ILE A 83 -1.64 -3.45 -19.68
N THR A 84 -2.58 -3.83 -20.54
CA THR A 84 -3.07 -5.21 -20.63
C THR A 84 -1.90 -6.13 -20.95
N GLY A 85 -1.67 -7.12 -20.09
CA GLY A 85 -0.57 -8.06 -20.28
C GLY A 85 -0.73 -8.90 -21.55
N SER A 86 0.40 -9.39 -22.05
CA SER A 86 0.43 -10.34 -23.16
C SER A 86 0.48 -11.75 -22.61
N TYR A 87 -0.53 -12.56 -22.94
CA TYR A 87 -0.70 -13.90 -22.40
C TYR A 87 -0.76 -14.93 -23.51
N SER A 88 -0.23 -16.12 -23.26
CA SER A 88 -0.40 -17.27 -24.15
C SER A 88 -1.86 -17.76 -24.15
N ASP A 89 -2.22 -18.51 -25.19
CA ASP A 89 -3.56 -19.08 -25.31
C ASP A 89 -3.96 -19.94 -24.09
N GLY A 90 -2.99 -20.67 -23.53
CA GLY A 90 -3.20 -21.53 -22.35
C GLY A 90 -3.45 -20.73 -21.06
N GLU A 91 -2.75 -19.61 -20.87
CA GLU A 91 -3.01 -18.69 -19.75
C GLU A 91 -4.38 -18.05 -19.88
N LEU A 92 -4.72 -17.57 -21.07
CA LEU A 92 -6.04 -17.00 -21.35
C LEU A 92 -7.16 -18.01 -21.13
N GLU A 93 -6.96 -19.27 -21.53
CA GLU A 93 -7.91 -20.35 -21.25
C GLU A 93 -8.05 -20.59 -19.74
N TRP A 94 -6.95 -20.60 -18.99
CA TRP A 94 -7.00 -20.73 -17.53
C TRP A 94 -7.77 -19.57 -16.88
N TYR A 95 -7.51 -18.33 -17.29
CA TYR A 95 -8.24 -17.15 -16.80
C TYR A 95 -9.74 -17.25 -17.06
N ARG A 96 -10.14 -17.62 -18.28
CA ARG A 96 -11.54 -17.84 -18.66
C ARG A 96 -12.21 -18.94 -17.84
N ASN A 97 -11.53 -20.06 -17.65
CA ASN A 97 -12.09 -21.21 -16.92
C ASN A 97 -12.27 -20.94 -15.43
N ASN A 98 -11.52 -20.01 -14.86
CA ASN A 98 -11.59 -19.65 -13.44
C ASN A 98 -12.29 -18.31 -13.18
N GLY A 99 -12.56 -17.52 -14.22
CA GLY A 99 -13.08 -16.16 -14.08
C GLY A 99 -12.12 -15.22 -13.36
N ILE A 100 -10.80 -15.48 -13.44
CA ILE A 100 -9.77 -14.72 -12.74
C ILE A 100 -8.92 -14.01 -13.79
N TYR A 101 -8.86 -12.68 -13.74
CA TYR A 101 -8.21 -11.86 -14.76
C TYR A 101 -7.12 -10.99 -14.15
N PRO A 102 -5.92 -10.96 -14.75
CA PRO A 102 -4.83 -10.12 -14.29
C PRO A 102 -5.13 -8.63 -14.53
N VAL A 103 -4.66 -7.80 -13.60
CA VAL A 103 -4.87 -6.34 -13.61
C VAL A 103 -3.53 -5.62 -13.75
N ILE A 104 -2.59 -5.95 -12.87
CA ILE A 104 -1.26 -5.33 -12.80
C ILE A 104 -0.31 -6.30 -12.12
N ASP A 105 0.96 -6.26 -12.50
CA ASP A 105 2.01 -7.11 -11.92
C ASP A 105 3.24 -6.30 -11.53
N ASP A 106 4.19 -6.97 -10.87
CA ASP A 106 5.39 -6.35 -10.32
C ASP A 106 6.31 -5.71 -11.37
N SER A 107 6.10 -5.93 -12.68
CA SER A 107 6.82 -5.18 -13.73
C SER A 107 6.55 -3.68 -13.70
N TYR A 108 5.44 -3.27 -13.07
CA TYR A 108 5.08 -1.87 -12.86
C TYR A 108 5.43 -1.35 -11.45
N SER A 109 6.05 -2.16 -10.60
CA SER A 109 6.33 -1.78 -9.22
C SER A 109 7.26 -0.56 -9.11
N ASP A 110 8.29 -0.49 -9.96
CA ASP A 110 9.20 0.66 -10.03
C ASP A 110 8.49 1.94 -10.48
N GLU A 111 7.59 1.83 -11.46
CA GLU A 111 6.84 2.96 -12.03
C GLU A 111 5.85 3.56 -11.03
N PHE A 112 5.13 2.69 -10.29
CA PHE A 112 4.10 3.10 -9.35
C PHE A 112 4.52 3.05 -7.89
N ARG A 113 5.83 2.96 -7.62
CA ARG A 113 6.40 2.93 -6.27
C ARG A 113 5.97 4.16 -5.49
N ASN A 114 5.35 3.93 -4.33
CA ASN A 114 4.85 4.97 -3.43
C ASN A 114 3.84 5.93 -4.10
N THR A 115 3.24 5.54 -5.22
CA THR A 115 2.20 6.32 -5.88
C THR A 115 0.87 5.56 -5.88
N THR A 116 -0.19 6.28 -6.24
CA THR A 116 -1.51 5.69 -6.45
C THR A 116 -1.80 5.75 -7.93
N VAL A 117 -2.18 4.62 -8.52
CA VAL A 117 -2.59 4.53 -9.92
C VAL A 117 -4.06 4.14 -10.01
N PHE A 118 -4.79 4.86 -10.86
CA PHE A 118 -6.20 4.61 -11.15
C PHE A 118 -6.30 3.82 -12.46
N LEU A 119 -6.75 2.59 -12.38
CA LEU A 119 -6.90 1.70 -13.51
C LEU A 119 -8.37 1.56 -13.90
N LYS A 120 -8.63 1.33 -15.18
CA LYS A 120 -9.94 0.98 -15.70
C LYS A 120 -9.85 -0.41 -16.31
N PHE A 121 -10.48 -1.37 -15.65
CA PHE A 121 -10.69 -2.70 -16.19
C PHE A 121 -11.97 -2.72 -17.02
N SER A 122 -11.92 -3.30 -18.22
CA SER A 122 -13.10 -3.60 -19.04
C SER A 122 -13.03 -5.03 -19.55
N GLY A 123 -14.14 -5.76 -19.49
CA GLY A 123 -14.24 -7.13 -19.98
C GLY A 123 -15.46 -7.31 -20.87
N SER A 124 -15.31 -8.09 -21.94
CA SER A 124 -16.36 -8.30 -22.93
C SER A 124 -16.68 -9.77 -23.19
N VAL A 125 -17.93 -10.02 -23.57
CA VAL A 125 -18.44 -11.32 -24.03
C VAL A 125 -19.27 -11.06 -25.29
N ASN A 126 -19.04 -11.82 -26.35
CA ASN A 126 -19.60 -11.64 -27.69
C ASN A 126 -19.47 -10.22 -28.24
N GLY A 127 -18.37 -9.52 -27.88
CA GLY A 127 -18.10 -8.14 -28.28
C GLY A 127 -18.89 -7.06 -27.50
N GLU A 128 -19.70 -7.44 -26.50
CA GLU A 128 -20.37 -6.51 -25.60
C GLU A 128 -19.62 -6.39 -24.27
N ILE A 129 -19.43 -5.16 -23.77
CA ILE A 129 -18.82 -4.94 -22.45
C ILE A 129 -19.81 -5.38 -21.37
N VAL A 130 -19.49 -6.47 -20.68
CA VAL A 130 -20.31 -7.01 -19.58
C VAL A 130 -19.83 -6.53 -18.21
N VAL A 131 -18.58 -6.07 -18.13
CA VAL A 131 -17.99 -5.55 -16.89
C VAL A 131 -17.09 -4.36 -17.17
N GLN A 132 -17.23 -3.33 -16.35
CA GLN A 132 -16.33 -2.18 -16.32
C GLN A 132 -16.16 -1.71 -14.88
N ARG A 133 -14.90 -1.59 -14.44
CA ARG A 133 -14.57 -1.19 -13.06
C ARG A 133 -13.36 -0.27 -13.02
N SER A 134 -13.47 0.76 -12.20
CA SER A 134 -12.32 1.53 -11.74
C SER A 134 -11.67 0.77 -10.59
N ILE A 135 -10.35 0.62 -10.67
CA ILE A 135 -9.53 -0.08 -9.71
C ILE A 135 -8.47 0.89 -9.20
N VAL A 136 -8.22 0.89 -7.90
CA VAL A 136 -7.14 1.68 -7.31
C VAL A 136 -6.01 0.73 -6.91
N ALA A 137 -4.83 0.97 -7.46
CA ALA A 137 -3.63 0.21 -7.16
C ALA A 137 -2.49 1.14 -6.74
N GLY A 138 -1.40 0.53 -6.29
CA GLY A 138 -0.13 1.20 -6.03
C GLY A 138 0.97 0.15 -5.95
N ALA A 139 2.19 0.59 -5.66
CA ALA A 139 3.29 -0.30 -5.35
C ALA A 139 4.03 0.16 -4.11
N ASP A 140 4.53 -0.81 -3.34
CA ASP A 140 5.52 -0.55 -2.30
C ASP A 140 6.92 -0.70 -2.89
N CYS A 141 7.93 -0.88 -2.05
CA CYS A 141 9.29 -1.06 -2.53
C CYS A 141 9.50 -2.31 -3.38
N CYS A 142 8.65 -3.33 -3.23
CA CYS A 142 8.83 -4.66 -3.76
C CYS A 142 7.70 -5.12 -4.68
N HIS A 143 6.44 -4.83 -4.34
CA HIS A 143 5.30 -5.40 -5.02
C HIS A 143 4.21 -4.38 -5.31
N VAL A 144 3.46 -4.66 -6.38
CA VAL A 144 2.18 -4.02 -6.62
C VAL A 144 1.11 -4.57 -5.67
N TYR A 145 0.13 -3.73 -5.36
CA TYR A 145 -1.04 -4.10 -4.57
C TYR A 145 -2.29 -3.38 -5.05
N LEU A 146 -3.44 -4.02 -4.85
CA LEU A 146 -4.73 -3.36 -4.94
C LEU A 146 -5.02 -2.69 -3.60
N LYS A 147 -5.58 -1.48 -3.62
CA LYS A 147 -6.07 -0.84 -2.39
C LYS A 147 -7.39 -1.43 -1.90
N ASP A 148 -8.10 -2.11 -2.79
CA ASP A 148 -9.29 -2.86 -2.44
C ASP A 148 -8.90 -4.31 -2.13
N ASP A 149 -9.08 -4.73 -0.88
CA ASP A 149 -8.56 -6.00 -0.34
C ASP A 149 -9.12 -7.25 -1.05
N ASN A 150 -10.21 -7.14 -1.82
CA ASN A 150 -10.77 -8.21 -2.65
C ASN A 150 -11.63 -7.65 -3.78
N LEU A 151 -11.21 -7.85 -5.03
CA LEU A 151 -12.01 -7.50 -6.21
C LEU A 151 -12.72 -8.74 -6.77
N THR A 152 -13.87 -9.05 -6.19
CA THR A 152 -14.83 -10.01 -6.76
C THR A 152 -16.03 -9.24 -7.31
N ILE A 153 -16.37 -9.48 -8.57
CA ILE A 153 -17.47 -8.82 -9.27
C ILE A 153 -18.49 -9.88 -9.65
N ASN A 154 -19.72 -9.72 -9.16
CA ASN A 154 -20.86 -10.51 -9.60
C ASN A 154 -21.61 -9.76 -10.71
N ILE A 155 -21.91 -10.45 -11.81
CA ILE A 155 -22.74 -9.94 -12.89
C ILE A 155 -24.00 -10.79 -13.08
N PRO A 156 -25.14 -10.18 -13.46
CA PRO A 156 -26.34 -10.93 -13.79
C PRO A 156 -26.09 -11.91 -14.94
N ARG A 157 -26.67 -13.11 -14.84
CA ARG A 157 -26.71 -14.03 -15.97
C ARG A 157 -27.81 -13.59 -16.92
N GLY A 158 -27.44 -13.19 -18.14
CA GLY A 158 -28.36 -12.87 -19.24
C GLY A 158 -29.06 -14.10 -19.79
#